data_AF-A0A5Q4SZ57-F1
#
_entry.id   AF-A0A5Q4SZ57-F1
#
_cell.length_a   1.000
_cell.length_b   1.000
_cell.length_c   1.000
_cell.angle_alpha   90.00
_cell.angle_beta   90.00
_cell.angle_gamma   90.00
#
_symmetry.space_group_name_H-M   'P 1'
#
loop_
_entity.id
_entity.type
_entity.pdbx_description
1 polymer ?
#
loop_
_entity_poly.entity_id
_entity_poly.type
_entity_poly.pdbx_seq_one_letter_code
_entity_poly.pdbx_strand_id
1 'polypeptide(L)'
;MNHTRIRTAAALALSAALTAAAAAPAVALPTAYSAAVPRFLAPGDLPAASTPWTADPVRKGLPADESFCTAGTTPASGTRYRDFRTELDTGARQTTTVAATPAEAAQLAGPLAAFTRTTATAVARLH
;
A
#
# COMPACT_ATOMS: atom_id res chain seq x y z
N MET A 1 -21.80 34.07 -54.02
CA MET A 1 -21.39 35.49 -53.89
C MET A 1 -21.53 35.89 -52.43
N ASN A 2 -20.41 36.29 -51.84
CA ASN A 2 -20.30 36.81 -50.47
C ASN A 2 -21.11 38.10 -50.31
N HIS A 3 -21.59 38.39 -49.10
CA HIS A 3 -21.36 39.63 -48.35
C HIS A 3 -22.13 39.56 -47.01
N THR A 4 -21.43 39.36 -45.89
CA THR A 4 -20.95 40.41 -44.96
C THR A 4 -21.84 40.42 -43.71
N ARG A 5 -21.55 39.60 -42.69
CA ARG A 5 -20.69 39.89 -41.52
C ARG A 5 -21.09 41.14 -40.69
N ILE A 6 -21.71 40.82 -39.54
CA ILE A 6 -21.48 41.29 -38.15
C ILE A 6 -22.08 42.64 -37.70
N ARG A 7 -22.64 42.59 -36.47
CA ARG A 7 -22.60 43.54 -35.33
C ARG A 7 -23.99 44.10 -34.99
N THR A 8 -24.52 44.10 -33.76
CA THR A 8 -24.01 43.78 -32.42
C THR A 8 -25.19 43.72 -31.45
N ALA A 9 -25.13 42.78 -30.49
CA ALA A 9 -25.44 42.90 -29.05
C ALA A 9 -26.75 43.60 -28.57
N ALA A 10 -27.57 42.84 -27.84
CA ALA A 10 -28.09 43.27 -26.53
C ALA A 10 -28.49 42.04 -25.70
N ALA A 11 -28.00 42.00 -24.47
CA ALA A 11 -28.17 40.94 -23.50
C ALA A 11 -29.61 40.84 -22.97
N LEU A 12 -30.08 39.61 -22.76
CA LEU A 12 -31.15 39.33 -21.82
C LEU A 12 -30.67 38.24 -20.87
N ALA A 13 -30.32 38.67 -19.66
CA ALA A 13 -30.02 37.84 -18.52
C ALA A 13 -31.29 37.09 -18.10
N LEU A 14 -31.19 35.76 -17.99
CA LEU A 14 -32.19 34.93 -17.32
C LEU A 14 -31.47 34.10 -16.26
N SER A 15 -31.47 34.66 -15.06
CA SER A 15 -31.10 34.04 -13.80
C SER A 15 -32.11 32.93 -13.47
N ALA A 16 -31.62 31.70 -13.34
CA ALA A 16 -32.33 30.63 -12.65
C ALA A 16 -31.32 29.87 -11.78
N ALA A 17 -31.11 30.38 -10.57
CA ALA A 17 -30.41 29.65 -9.52
C ALA A 17 -31.33 28.55 -9.00
N LEU A 18 -31.08 27.29 -9.37
CA LEU A 18 -31.67 26.14 -8.69
C LEU A 18 -30.82 25.84 -7.46
N THR A 19 -31.17 26.43 -6.32
CA THR A 19 -30.69 25.95 -5.01
C THR A 19 -31.51 24.74 -4.58
N ALA A 20 -31.17 23.58 -5.13
CA ALA A 20 -31.60 22.31 -4.56
C ALA A 20 -30.65 21.98 -3.38
N ALA A 21 -31.02 22.42 -2.18
CA ALA A 21 -30.38 21.96 -0.95
C ALA A 21 -30.79 20.50 -0.71
N ALA A 22 -30.09 19.57 -1.34
CA ALA A 22 -30.17 18.17 -1.00
C ALA A 22 -29.52 18.00 0.38
N ALA A 23 -30.35 17.74 1.39
CA ALA A 23 -29.88 17.24 2.68
C ALA A 23 -29.23 15.86 2.44
N ALA A 24 -27.91 15.86 2.30
CA ALA A 24 -27.15 14.62 2.22
C ALA A 24 -27.32 13.85 3.55
N PRO A 25 -27.59 12.53 3.53
CA PRO A 25 -27.55 11.75 4.75
C PRO A 25 -26.13 11.84 5.32
N ALA A 26 -26.04 12.21 6.59
CA ALA A 26 -24.78 12.16 7.34
C ALA A 26 -24.32 10.70 7.37
N VAL A 27 -23.43 10.33 6.46
CA VAL A 27 -22.70 9.08 6.51
C VAL A 27 -21.89 9.12 7.79
N ALA A 28 -22.22 8.28 8.76
CA ALA A 28 -21.42 8.09 9.94
C ALA A 28 -20.00 7.72 9.47
N LEU A 29 -19.04 8.61 9.74
CA LEU A 29 -17.63 8.33 9.47
C LEU A 29 -17.25 7.08 10.27
N PRO A 30 -16.62 6.06 9.65
CA PRO A 30 -16.18 4.89 10.39
C PRO A 30 -15.30 5.34 11.55
N THR A 31 -15.62 4.85 12.74
CA THR A 31 -14.79 5.01 13.94
C THR A 31 -13.36 4.62 13.58
N ALA A 32 -12.40 5.50 13.85
CA ALA A 32 -10.99 5.32 13.50
C ALA A 32 -10.54 3.89 13.82
N TYR A 33 -10.22 3.13 12.76
CA TYR A 33 -9.71 1.78 12.89
C TYR A 33 -8.35 1.87 13.56
N SER A 34 -8.25 1.44 14.81
CA SER A 34 -6.95 1.30 15.46
C SER A 34 -6.26 0.10 14.83
N ALA A 35 -5.45 0.36 13.80
CA ALA A 35 -4.70 -0.69 13.15
C ALA A 35 -3.73 -1.30 14.17
N ALA A 36 -3.95 -2.58 14.50
CA ALA A 36 -3.03 -3.33 15.34
C ALA A 36 -1.63 -3.23 14.73
N VAL A 37 -0.67 -2.71 15.49
CA VAL A 37 0.71 -2.59 15.01
C VAL A 37 1.28 -4.00 14.85
N PRO A 38 1.74 -4.39 13.66
CA PRO A 38 2.32 -5.71 13.44
C PRO A 38 3.52 -5.94 14.37
N ARG A 39 3.56 -7.09 15.03
CA ARG A 39 4.72 -7.45 15.86
C ARG A 39 5.91 -7.82 14.98
N PHE A 40 7.10 -7.45 15.44
CA PHE A 40 8.33 -7.97 14.86
C PHE A 40 8.73 -9.29 15.55
N LEU A 41 9.30 -10.22 14.78
CA LEU A 41 9.75 -11.53 15.25
C LEU A 41 10.97 -11.42 16.16
N ALA A 42 11.09 -12.20 17.24
CA ALA A 42 12.37 -12.31 17.95
C ALA A 42 13.34 -13.21 17.15
N PRO A 43 14.67 -13.16 17.40
CA PRO A 43 15.59 -14.12 16.79
C PRO A 43 15.20 -15.59 17.03
N GLY A 44 14.67 -15.89 18.22
CA GLY A 44 14.17 -17.22 18.57
C GLY A 44 12.85 -17.63 17.88
N ASP A 45 12.18 -16.72 17.18
CA ASP A 45 10.99 -17.05 16.38
C ASP A 45 11.37 -17.58 14.98
N LEU A 46 12.63 -17.46 14.57
CA LEU A 46 13.10 -17.92 13.26
C LEU A 46 13.40 -19.43 13.26
N PRO A 47 13.30 -20.09 12.09
CA PRO A 47 13.66 -21.49 11.94
C PRO A 47 15.08 -21.77 12.42
N ALA A 48 15.35 -23.01 12.87
CA ALA A 48 16.69 -23.41 13.27
C ALA A 48 17.71 -23.18 12.15
N ALA A 49 18.90 -22.67 12.52
CA ALA A 49 20.03 -22.43 11.63
C ALA A 49 21.31 -22.96 12.26
N SER A 50 22.36 -23.16 11.46
CA SER A 50 23.65 -23.70 11.92
C SER A 50 24.39 -22.78 12.89
N THR A 51 24.11 -21.47 12.87
CA THR A 51 24.56 -20.51 13.87
C THR A 51 23.39 -19.66 14.35
N PRO A 52 23.44 -19.11 15.57
CA PRO A 52 22.31 -18.37 16.14
C PRO A 52 21.89 -17.19 15.27
N TRP A 53 20.58 -16.92 15.24
CA TRP A 53 20.06 -15.70 14.66
C TRP A 53 20.38 -14.50 15.55
N THR A 54 20.77 -13.41 14.89
CA THR A 54 20.81 -12.07 15.46
C THR A 54 19.84 -11.18 14.70
N ALA A 55 19.48 -10.07 15.31
CA ALA A 55 18.48 -9.16 14.78
C ALA A 55 18.94 -7.73 14.86
N ASP A 56 18.84 -7.03 13.74
CA ASP A 56 19.12 -5.61 13.67
C ASP A 56 17.98 -4.79 14.31
N PRO A 57 18.20 -3.48 14.57
CA PRO A 57 17.11 -2.57 14.92
C PRO A 57 16.05 -2.47 13.82
N VAL A 58 14.79 -2.22 14.23
CA VAL A 58 13.69 -1.94 13.30
C VAL A 58 13.93 -0.59 12.60
N ARG A 59 13.85 -0.59 11.28
CA ARG A 59 14.02 0.60 10.42
C ARG A 59 12.70 1.02 9.80
N LYS A 60 12.53 2.32 9.57
CA LYS A 60 11.36 2.91 8.91
C LYS A 60 11.60 3.00 7.39
N GLY A 61 10.53 2.90 6.61
CA GLY A 61 10.58 2.95 5.16
C GLY A 61 10.87 1.60 4.54
N LEU A 62 11.32 1.62 3.28
CA LEU A 62 11.67 0.42 2.51
C LEU A 62 13.16 0.12 2.68
N PRO A 63 13.57 -1.16 2.61
CA PRO A 63 14.99 -1.50 2.52
C PRO A 63 15.59 -0.94 1.23
N ALA A 64 16.90 -0.66 1.24
CA ALA A 64 17.59 -0.19 0.03
C ALA A 64 17.58 -1.24 -1.08
N ASP A 65 17.71 -2.51 -0.68
CA ASP A 65 17.51 -3.68 -1.51
C ASP A 65 16.06 -4.16 -1.39
N GLU A 66 15.16 -3.56 -2.16
CA GLU A 66 13.78 -4.08 -2.22
C GLU A 66 13.78 -5.52 -2.71
N SER A 67 12.88 -6.33 -2.15
CA SER A 67 12.69 -7.68 -2.69
C SER A 67 12.20 -7.57 -4.12
N PHE A 68 12.84 -8.30 -5.04
CA PHE A 68 12.40 -8.39 -6.42
C PHE A 68 10.92 -8.77 -6.55
N CYS A 69 10.41 -9.56 -5.59
CA CYS A 69 9.02 -10.02 -5.57
C CYS A 69 8.00 -8.92 -5.25
N THR A 70 8.43 -7.84 -4.61
CA THR A 70 7.56 -6.79 -4.07
C THR A 70 7.99 -5.38 -4.47
N ALA A 71 8.97 -5.27 -5.37
CA ALA A 71 9.53 -4.01 -5.80
C ALA A 71 8.43 -3.12 -6.41
N GLY A 72 8.32 -1.89 -5.91
CA GLY A 72 7.33 -0.92 -6.38
C GLY A 72 5.87 -1.19 -6.02
N THR A 73 5.56 -2.27 -5.29
CA THR A 73 4.18 -2.57 -4.84
C THR A 73 3.90 -2.10 -3.41
N THR A 74 4.95 -1.91 -2.61
CA THR A 74 4.83 -1.57 -1.20
C THR A 74 5.13 -0.08 -0.98
N PRO A 75 4.24 0.71 -0.35
CA PRO A 75 4.51 2.11 -0.07
C PRO A 75 5.58 2.26 1.01
N ALA A 76 6.41 3.31 0.92
CA ALA A 76 7.37 3.61 2.00
C ALA A 76 6.68 4.12 3.27
N SER A 77 5.56 4.84 3.11
CA SER A 77 4.74 5.32 4.22
C SER A 77 4.09 4.14 4.93
N GLY A 78 4.10 4.17 6.27
CA GLY A 78 3.54 3.09 7.09
C GLY A 78 4.35 1.79 7.06
N THR A 79 5.45 1.71 6.29
CA THR A 79 6.31 0.54 6.22
C THR A 79 7.46 0.61 7.20
N ARG A 80 7.75 -0.55 7.81
CA ARG A 80 8.91 -0.79 8.65
C ARG A 80 9.45 -2.18 8.36
N TYR A 81 10.75 -2.35 8.54
CA TYR A 81 11.39 -3.63 8.32
C TYR A 81 12.46 -3.90 9.37
N ARG A 82 12.85 -5.18 9.48
CA ARG A 82 13.95 -5.63 10.32
C ARG A 82 14.65 -6.80 9.66
N ASP A 83 15.97 -6.73 9.70
CA ASP A 83 16.85 -7.75 9.16
C ASP A 83 17.34 -8.67 10.28
N PHE A 84 17.53 -9.92 9.89
CA PHE A 84 18.06 -10.99 10.71
C PHE A 84 19.21 -11.63 9.95
N ARG A 85 20.23 -11.99 10.71
CA ARG A 85 21.46 -12.56 10.16
C ARG A 85 22.01 -13.60 11.10
N THR A 86 22.70 -14.55 10.51
CA THR A 86 23.56 -15.50 11.21
C THR A 86 25.01 -15.15 10.90
N GLU A 87 25.96 -15.81 11.57
CA GLU A 87 27.40 -15.62 11.28
C GLU A 87 27.80 -16.16 9.90
N LEU A 88 27.00 -17.07 9.32
CA LEU A 88 27.30 -17.74 8.05
C LEU A 88 26.55 -17.11 6.87
N ASP A 89 26.36 -15.78 6.89
CA ASP A 89 25.69 -14.99 5.84
C ASP A 89 24.29 -15.48 5.44
N THR A 90 23.65 -16.32 6.26
CA THR A 90 22.24 -16.64 6.09
C THR A 90 21.43 -15.49 6.66
N GLY A 91 20.56 -14.89 5.83
CA GLY A 91 19.76 -13.72 6.17
C GLY A 91 18.26 -13.98 6.04
N ALA A 92 17.49 -13.20 6.79
CA ALA A 92 16.04 -13.10 6.65
C ALA A 92 15.60 -11.65 6.87
N ARG A 93 14.49 -11.25 6.27
CA ARG A 93 13.89 -9.92 6.45
C ARG A 93 12.42 -10.05 6.76
N GLN A 94 11.96 -9.33 7.78
CA GLN A 94 10.54 -9.10 8.01
C GLN A 94 10.20 -7.66 7.61
N THR A 95 9.24 -7.51 6.71
CA THR A 95 8.67 -6.21 6.31
C THR A 95 7.20 -6.16 6.71
N THR A 96 6.79 -5.05 7.29
CA THR A 96 5.41 -4.81 7.75
C THR A 96 4.93 -3.47 7.23
N THR A 97 3.71 -3.40 6.71
CA THR A 97 3.11 -2.17 6.20
C THR A 97 1.75 -1.98 6.84
N VAL A 98 1.55 -0.84 7.48
CA VAL A 98 0.26 -0.45 8.05
C VAL A 98 -0.43 0.50 7.09
N ALA A 99 -1.57 0.07 6.55
CA ALA A 99 -2.45 0.93 5.75
C ALA A 99 -3.39 1.75 6.64
N ALA A 100 -3.90 2.87 6.13
CA ALA A 100 -4.81 3.72 6.90
C ALA A 100 -6.21 3.09 7.01
N THR A 101 -6.60 2.27 6.02
CA THR A 101 -7.91 1.61 6.00
C THR A 101 -7.81 0.11 5.64
N PRO A 102 -8.80 -0.71 6.04
CA PRO A 102 -8.88 -2.10 5.62
C PRO A 102 -8.96 -2.27 4.09
N ALA A 103 -9.59 -1.33 3.38
CA ALA A 103 -9.69 -1.36 1.92
C ALA A 103 -8.32 -1.16 1.26
N GLU A 104 -7.52 -0.21 1.75
CA GLU A 104 -6.14 -0.02 1.32
C GLU A 104 -5.28 -1.25 1.65
N ALA A 105 -5.44 -1.84 2.85
CA ALA A 105 -4.73 -3.06 3.21
C ALA A 105 -5.04 -4.23 2.25
N ALA A 106 -6.29 -4.39 1.85
CA ALA A 106 -6.70 -5.41 0.89
C ALA A 106 -6.11 -5.17 -0.51
N GLN A 107 -6.05 -3.91 -0.95
CA GLN A 107 -5.41 -3.55 -2.21
C GLN A 107 -3.90 -3.84 -2.22
N LEU A 108 -3.21 -3.62 -1.10
CA LEU A 108 -1.80 -3.96 -0.95
C LEU A 108 -1.58 -5.48 -0.91
N ALA A 109 -2.41 -6.21 -0.15
CA ALA A 109 -2.24 -7.65 0.07
C ALA A 109 -2.63 -8.51 -1.15
N GLY A 110 -3.60 -8.09 -1.95
CA GLY A 110 -4.11 -8.86 -3.09
C GLY A 110 -3.03 -9.24 -4.12
N PRO A 111 -2.28 -8.28 -4.68
CA PRO A 111 -1.20 -8.53 -5.62
C PRO A 111 -0.08 -9.40 -5.02
N LEU A 112 0.30 -9.14 -3.77
CA LEU A 112 1.32 -9.91 -3.04
C LEU A 112 0.90 -11.39 -2.92
N ALA A 113 -0.34 -11.65 -2.50
CA ALA A 113 -0.85 -13.01 -2.35
C ALA A 113 -0.90 -13.78 -3.69
N ALA A 114 -1.27 -13.11 -4.78
CA ALA A 114 -1.27 -13.72 -6.11
C ALA A 114 0.16 -14.04 -6.60
N PHE A 115 1.11 -13.13 -6.36
CA PHE A 115 2.50 -13.31 -6.74
C PHE A 115 3.18 -14.44 -5.96
N THR A 116 3.04 -14.46 -4.63
CA THR A 116 3.62 -15.52 -3.76
C THR A 116 3.05 -16.89 -4.11
N ARG A 117 1.75 -17.00 -4.40
CA ARG A 117 1.15 -18.27 -4.81
C ARG A 117 1.73 -18.79 -6.13
N THR A 118 1.98 -17.89 -7.07
CA THR A 118 2.54 -18.24 -8.40
C THR A 118 4.00 -18.71 -8.27
N THR A 119 4.82 -18.02 -7.48
CA THR A 119 6.21 -18.42 -7.21
C THR A 119 6.30 -19.71 -6.41
N ALA A 120 5.46 -19.90 -5.39
CA ALA A 120 5.38 -21.17 -4.66
C ALA A 120 5.01 -22.34 -5.58
N THR A 121 4.10 -22.12 -6.53
CA THR A 121 3.70 -23.14 -7.52
C THR A 121 4.82 -23.44 -8.52
N ALA A 122 5.61 -22.44 -8.93
CA ALA A 122 6.75 -22.63 -9.83
C ALA A 122 7.90 -23.39 -9.15
N VAL A 123 8.23 -23.07 -7.90
CA VAL A 123 9.25 -23.80 -7.11
C VAL A 123 8.84 -25.25 -6.91
N ALA A 124 7.57 -25.53 -6.60
CA ALA A 124 7.07 -26.89 -6.43
C ALA A 124 7.09 -27.75 -7.72
N ARG A 125 7.25 -27.15 -8.90
CA ARG A 125 7.38 -27.88 -10.18
C ARG A 125 8.83 -28.14 -10.59
N LEU A 126 9.80 -27.52 -9.91
CA LEU A 126 11.23 -27.68 -10.19
C LEU A 126 11.90 -28.73 -9.29
N HIS A 127 11.09 -29.47 -8.51
CA HIS A 127 11.48 -30.58 -7.64
C HIS A 127 10.60 -31.79 -7.96
#